data_AF-A0A3M1UMI5-F1
#
_entry.id   AF-A0A3M1UMI5-F1
#
_cell.length_a   1.000
_cell.length_b   1.000
_cell.length_c   1.000
_cell.angle_alpha   90.00
_cell.angle_beta   90.00
_cell.angle_gamma   90.00
#
_symmetry.space_group_name_H-M   'P 1'
#
loop_
_entity.id
_entity.type
_entity.pdbx_description
1 polymer ?
#
loop_
_entity_poly.entity_id
_entity_poly.type
_entity_poly.pdbx_seq_one_letter_code
_entity_poly.pdbx_strand_id
1 'polypeptide(L)'
;MNQQMEQMDAYDQAASEAVELGNRLAEADQEASLWDIADGLLAGAIQYWLYSRQPCGDPRCEDCAPISTAEQRLEVLHQLVDELARESEYFHAPTDANAGRA
;
A
#
# COMPACT_ATOMS: atom_id res chain seq x y z
N MET A 1 -31.83 10.70 -12.19
CA MET A 1 -31.18 9.81 -11.21
C MET A 1 -29.71 9.75 -11.55
N ASN A 2 -28.89 9.99 -10.54
CA ASN A 2 -27.50 10.44 -10.60
C ASN A 2 -26.55 9.59 -11.44
N GLN A 3 -25.75 10.27 -12.25
CA GLN A 3 -24.50 9.76 -12.85
C GLN A 3 -23.31 9.82 -11.87
N GLN A 4 -23.55 9.98 -10.56
CA GLN A 4 -22.53 10.10 -9.51
C GLN A 4 -21.93 8.76 -9.05
N MET A 5 -22.10 7.68 -9.83
CA MET A 5 -21.23 6.50 -9.74
C MET A 5 -20.10 6.67 -10.77
N GLU A 6 -19.46 7.84 -10.80
CA GLU A 6 -18.20 7.99 -11.51
C GLU A 6 -17.22 7.01 -10.86
N GLN A 7 -16.62 6.17 -11.71
CA GLN A 7 -15.73 5.07 -11.36
C GLN A 7 -14.85 5.43 -10.16
N MET A 8 -14.91 4.62 -9.09
CA MET A 8 -13.78 4.57 -8.16
C MET A 8 -12.52 4.41 -9.01
N ASP A 9 -11.54 5.29 -8.83
CA ASP A 9 -10.25 5.10 -9.46
C ASP A 9 -9.72 3.71 -9.05
N ALA A 10 -9.01 3.04 -9.95
CA ALA A 10 -8.48 1.70 -9.70
C ALA A 10 -7.61 1.67 -8.43
N TYR A 11 -6.97 2.79 -8.12
CA TYR A 11 -6.27 3.02 -6.86
C TYR A 11 -7.20 2.91 -5.64
N ASP A 12 -8.26 3.72 -5.59
CA ASP A 12 -9.20 3.76 -4.46
C ASP A 12 -9.90 2.41 -4.26
N GLN A 13 -10.22 1.73 -5.37
CA GLN A 13 -10.76 0.37 -5.33
C GLN A 13 -9.80 -0.62 -4.69
N ALA A 14 -8.55 -0.67 -5.15
CA ALA A 14 -7.56 -1.59 -4.61
C ALA A 14 -7.29 -1.33 -3.12
N ALA A 15 -7.21 -0.06 -2.70
CA ALA A 15 -7.02 0.32 -1.31
C ALA A 15 -8.22 -0.10 -0.44
N SER A 16 -9.44 0.16 -0.90
CA SER A 16 -10.67 -0.20 -0.19
C SER A 16 -10.79 -1.72 -0.02
N GLU A 17 -10.54 -2.49 -1.09
CA GLU A 17 -10.60 -3.95 -1.04
C GLU A 17 -9.57 -4.56 -0.08
N ALA A 18 -8.39 -3.95 0.06
CA ALA A 18 -7.37 -4.39 1.01
C ALA A 18 -7.82 -4.21 2.48
N VAL A 19 -8.44 -3.06 2.80
CA VAL A 19 -9.00 -2.79 4.14
C VAL A 19 -10.15 -3.73 4.45
N GLU A 20 -11.08 -3.91 3.50
CA GLU A 20 -12.19 -4.85 3.67
C GLU A 20 -11.72 -6.28 3.88
N LEU A 21 -10.67 -6.71 3.17
CA LEU A 21 -10.08 -8.02 3.37
C LEU A 21 -9.52 -8.16 4.80
N GLY A 22 -8.80 -7.15 5.30
CA GLY A 22 -8.31 -7.14 6.68
C GLY A 22 -9.42 -7.25 7.71
N ASN A 23 -10.50 -6.49 7.54
CA ASN A 23 -11.67 -6.56 8.41
C ASN A 23 -12.30 -7.96 8.39
N ARG A 24 -12.48 -8.57 7.21
CA ARG A 24 -13.01 -9.94 7.10
C ARG A 24 -12.11 -10.98 7.77
N LEU A 25 -10.79 -10.86 7.65
CA LEU A 25 -9.84 -11.77 8.29
C LEU A 25 -9.90 -11.64 9.81
N ALA A 26 -9.96 -10.41 10.34
CA ALA A 26 -10.09 -10.15 11.77
C ALA A 26 -11.44 -10.64 12.36
N GLU A 27 -12.52 -10.54 11.59
CA GLU A 27 -13.83 -11.06 11.99
C GLU A 27 -13.88 -12.59 12.00
N ALA A 28 -13.19 -13.24 11.05
CA ALA A 28 -13.18 -14.68 10.91
C ALA A 28 -12.40 -15.39 12.03
N ASP A 29 -11.37 -14.73 12.58
CA ASP A 29 -10.57 -15.25 13.69
C ASP A 29 -10.29 -14.15 14.72
N GLN A 30 -11.08 -14.13 15.80
CA GLN A 30 -10.95 -13.14 16.88
C GLN A 30 -9.74 -13.41 17.79
N GLU A 31 -9.10 -14.57 17.68
CA GLU A 31 -7.87 -14.89 18.40
C GLU A 31 -6.62 -14.48 17.61
N ALA A 32 -6.76 -14.23 16.30
CA ALA A 32 -5.68 -13.74 15.46
C ALA A 32 -5.24 -12.33 15.86
N SER A 33 -3.94 -12.10 15.84
CA SER A 33 -3.36 -10.78 16.03
C SER A 33 -3.69 -9.88 14.83
N LEU A 34 -4.31 -8.73 15.08
CA LEU A 34 -4.54 -7.71 14.06
C LEU A 34 -3.22 -7.23 13.40
N TRP A 35 -2.12 -7.28 14.15
CA TRP A 35 -0.79 -6.94 13.64
C TRP A 35 -0.31 -7.96 12.61
N ASP A 36 -0.50 -9.25 12.89
CA ASP A 36 -0.09 -10.32 11.97
C ASP A 36 -0.91 -10.26 10.67
N ILE A 37 -2.20 -9.95 10.79
CA ILE A 37 -3.09 -9.72 9.63
C ILE A 37 -2.59 -8.51 8.81
N ALA A 38 -2.30 -7.39 9.47
CA ALA A 38 -1.81 -6.18 8.81
C ALA A 38 -0.47 -6.42 8.09
N ASP A 39 0.49 -7.08 8.75
CA ASP A 39 1.79 -7.44 8.19
C ASP A 39 1.62 -8.37 6.97
N GLY A 40 0.70 -9.34 7.06
CA GLY A 40 0.37 -10.23 5.95
C GLY A 40 -0.23 -9.50 4.74
N LEU A 41 -1.15 -8.56 4.97
CA LEU A 41 -1.72 -7.72 3.90
C LEU A 41 -0.65 -6.87 3.22
N LEU A 42 0.22 -6.22 4.02
CA LEU A 42 1.32 -5.42 3.49
C LEU A 42 2.29 -6.27 2.68
N ALA A 43 2.64 -7.47 3.16
CA ALA A 43 3.49 -8.41 2.43
C ALA A 43 2.88 -8.79 1.07
N GLY A 44 1.58 -9.08 1.02
CA GLY A 44 0.86 -9.36 -0.22
C GLY A 44 0.83 -8.19 -1.19
N ALA A 45 0.59 -6.97 -0.69
CA ALA A 45 0.61 -5.75 -1.48
C ALA A 45 2.00 -5.50 -2.10
N ILE A 46 3.07 -5.64 -1.31
CA ILE A 46 4.46 -5.54 -1.78
C ILE A 46 4.74 -6.57 -2.87
N GLN A 47 4.32 -7.82 -2.66
CA GLN A 47 4.52 -8.89 -3.64
C GLN A 47 3.83 -8.57 -4.97
N TYR A 48 2.59 -8.11 -4.94
CA TYR A 48 1.85 -7.74 -6.15
C TYR A 48 2.47 -6.51 -6.84
N TRP A 49 2.89 -5.50 -6.07
CA TRP A 49 3.56 -4.32 -6.61
C TRP A 49 4.85 -4.71 -7.36
N LEU A 50 5.71 -5.52 -6.75
CA LEU A 50 6.93 -6.01 -7.38
C LEU A 50 6.66 -6.86 -8.62
N TYR A 51 5.61 -7.69 -8.59
CA TYR A 51 5.16 -8.48 -9.74
C TYR A 51 4.71 -7.58 -10.91
N SER A 52 3.91 -6.55 -10.63
CA SER A 52 3.41 -5.61 -11.65
C SER A 52 4.49 -4.71 -12.26
N ARG A 53 5.66 -4.60 -11.60
CA ARG A 53 6.79 -3.74 -11.99
C ARG A 53 8.02 -4.56 -12.43
N GLN A 54 7.80 -5.75 -12.98
CA GLN A 54 8.92 -6.50 -13.57
C GLN A 54 9.42 -5.80 -14.85
N PRO A 55 10.73 -5.58 -15.00
CA PRO A 55 11.27 -4.96 -16.21
C PRO A 55 11.02 -5.85 -17.43
N CYS A 56 10.84 -5.24 -18.60
CA CYS A 56 10.48 -5.96 -19.83
C CYS A 56 11.60 -6.84 -20.42
N GLY A 57 12.80 -6.80 -19.83
CA GLY A 57 13.97 -7.56 -20.26
C GLY A 57 14.88 -6.84 -21.27
N ASP A 58 14.47 -5.69 -21.80
CA ASP A 58 15.33 -4.83 -22.63
C ASP A 58 16.16 -3.89 -21.74
N PRO A 59 17.51 -4.01 -21.72
CA PRO A 59 18.39 -3.13 -20.93
C PRO A 59 18.38 -1.67 -21.38
N ARG A 60 17.82 -1.35 -22.55
CA ARG A 60 17.75 0.01 -23.11
C ARG A 60 16.37 0.63 -23.03
N CYS A 61 15.40 -0.06 -22.42
CA CYS A 61 14.05 0.48 -22.25
C CYS A 61 14.07 1.64 -21.24
N GLU A 62 13.79 2.86 -21.71
CA GLU A 62 13.78 4.08 -20.88
C GLU A 62 12.69 4.04 -19.81
N ASP A 63 11.52 3.47 -20.12
CA ASP A 63 10.40 3.32 -19.17
C ASP A 63 10.75 2.39 -17.99
N CYS A 64 11.60 1.39 -18.24
CA CYS A 64 12.07 0.46 -17.21
C CYS A 64 13.29 0.98 -16.44
N ALA A 65 13.95 2.05 -16.89
CA ALA A 65 15.20 2.54 -16.29
C ALA A 65 15.08 2.81 -14.77
N PRO A 66 13.96 3.36 -14.23
CA PRO A 66 13.79 3.56 -12.79
C PRO A 66 13.59 2.28 -11.97
N ILE A 67 13.32 1.14 -12.62
CA ILE A 67 12.97 -0.14 -11.98
C ILE A 67 13.78 -1.33 -12.55
N SER A 68 14.88 -1.05 -13.25
CA SER A 68 15.60 -2.04 -14.04
C SER A 68 16.34 -3.07 -13.18
N THR A 69 16.73 -2.71 -11.96
CA THR A 69 17.33 -3.62 -10.97
C THR A 69 16.43 -3.83 -9.75
N ALA A 70 16.77 -4.84 -8.94
CA ALA A 70 16.04 -5.11 -7.70
C ALA A 70 16.18 -3.96 -6.69
N GLU A 71 17.37 -3.38 -6.59
CA GLU A 71 17.68 -2.26 -5.70
C GLU A 71 16.93 -1.00 -6.12
N GLN A 72 16.83 -0.73 -7.42
CA GLN A 72 16.04 0.39 -7.95
C GLN A 72 14.54 0.23 -7.66
N ARG A 73 13.99 -0.98 -7.84
CA ARG A 73 12.59 -1.27 -7.45
C ARG A 73 12.37 -1.05 -5.96
N LEU A 74 13.33 -1.45 -5.12
CA LEU A 74 13.24 -1.26 -3.67
C LEU A 74 13.27 0.23 -3.29
N GLU A 75 14.11 1.03 -3.95
CA GLU A 75 14.17 2.48 -3.73
C GLU A 75 12.85 3.16 -4.06
N VAL A 76 12.26 2.85 -5.23
CA VAL A 76 10.94 3.38 -5.62
C VAL A 76 9.86 2.92 -4.63
N LEU A 77 9.88 1.66 -4.19
CA LEU A 77 8.93 1.15 -3.21
C LEU A 77 9.06 1.88 -1.86
N HIS A 78 10.28 2.15 -1.39
CA HIS A 78 10.50 2.89 -0.15
C HIS A 78 9.96 4.32 -0.24
N GLN A 79 10.19 5.01 -1.36
CA GLN A 79 9.65 6.36 -1.59
C GLN A 79 8.12 6.35 -1.56
N LEU A 80 7.50 5.40 -2.27
CA LEU A 80 6.04 5.24 -2.29
C LEU A 80 5.48 4.96 -0.89
N VAL A 81 6.12 4.08 -0.11
CA VAL A 81 5.67 3.75 1.25
C VAL A 81 5.77 4.97 2.18
N ASP A 82 6.84 5.76 2.08
CA ASP A 82 6.98 7.00 2.88
C ASP A 82 5.89 8.02 2.52
N GLU A 83 5.60 8.21 1.23
CA GLU A 83 4.53 9.09 0.75
C GLU A 83 3.15 8.63 1.26
N LEU A 84 2.78 7.38 0.98
CA LEU A 84 1.49 6.82 1.41
C LEU A 84 1.32 6.83 2.94
N ALA A 85 2.39 6.56 3.68
CA ALA A 85 2.35 6.63 5.13
C ALA A 85 2.08 8.05 5.61
N ARG A 86 2.75 9.06 5.04
CA ARG A 86 2.58 10.48 5.44
C ARG A 86 1.22 11.06 5.07
N GLU A 87 0.62 10.58 3.98
CA GLU A 87 -0.71 11.01 3.55
C GLU A 87 -1.85 10.36 4.34
N SER A 88 -1.57 9.26 5.03
CA SER A 88 -2.56 8.56 5.85
C SER A 88 -3.07 9.41 7.01
N GLU A 89 -4.39 9.41 7.22
CA GLU A 89 -5.02 10.04 8.40
C GLU A 89 -4.55 9.42 9.73
N TYR A 90 -4.01 8.20 9.68
CA TYR A 90 -3.47 7.48 10.83
C TYR A 90 -1.97 7.70 11.05
N PHE A 91 -1.30 8.52 10.24
CA PHE A 91 0.14 8.80 10.38
C PHE A 91 0.48 9.48 11.71
N HIS A 92 -0.39 10.40 12.14
CA HIS A 92 -0.30 11.10 13.41
C HIS A 92 -1.46 10.72 14.30
N ALA A 93 -1.18 10.38 15.56
CA ALA A 93 -2.20 10.16 16.57
C ALA A 93 -2.13 11.27 17.63
N PRO A 94 -3.28 11.72 18.19
CA PRO A 94 -3.30 12.66 19.32
C PRO A 94 -2.52 12.20 20.55
N THR A 95 -2.29 10.89 20.66
CA THR A 95 -1.56 10.24 21.75
C THR A 95 -0.08 10.04 21.45
N ASP A 96 0.44 10.51 20.32
CA ASP A 96 1.86 10.37 19.99
C ASP A 96 2.73 11.03 21.06
N ALA A 97 3.83 10.36 21.44
CA ALA A 97 4.72 10.84 22.49
C ALA A 97 5.37 12.20 22.16
N ASN A 98 5.45 12.54 20.87
CA ASN A 98 5.96 13.80 20.34
C ASN A 98 4.84 14.77 19.89
N ALA A 99 3.56 14.41 20.03
CA ALA A 99 2.48 15.35 19.87
C ALA A 99 2.55 16.35 21.04
N GLY A 100 2.96 17.58 20.75
CA GLY A 100 3.01 18.65 21.74
C GLY A 100 1.64 18.83 22.37
N ARG A 101 1.53 18.55 23.67
CA ARG A 101 0.33 18.85 24.45
C ARG A 101 0.32 20.36 24.69
N ALA A 102 -0.44 21.09 23.87
CA ALA A 102 -0.72 22.51 24.08
C ALA A 102 -1.66 22.71 25.27
#